data_AF-A0A6D1AI30-F1
#
_entry.id   AF-A0A6D1AI30-F1
#
_cell.length_a   1.000
_cell.length_b   1.000
_cell.length_c   1.000
_cell.angle_alpha   90.00
_cell.angle_beta   90.00
_cell.angle_gamma   90.00
#
_symmetry.space_group_name_H-M   'P 1'
#
loop_
_entity.id
_entity.type
_entity.pdbx_description
1 polymer ?
#
loop_
_entity_poly.entity_id
_entity_poly.type
_entity_poly.pdbx_seq_one_letter_code
_entity_poly.pdbx_strand_id
1 'polypeptide(L)'
;AELTGARGAESYIKWITGDSYDLHPLLQRQIVAGVEWQDEQRSLKPTENGFPYVFTDQELKSIQVPVLLMFGEHEAMYHQQMAFERASVLVPGIQAEIVKNAGHLLSLEQP
;
A
#
# COMPACT_ATOMS: atom_id res chain seq x y z
N ALA A 1 1.02 -8.62 17.99
CA ALA A 1 1.66 -7.54 18.73
C ALA A 1 0.96 -6.25 18.34
N GLU A 2 0.57 -5.38 19.28
CA GLU A 2 0.03 -4.07 18.91
C GLU A 2 1.12 -3.30 18.16
N LEU A 3 0.80 -2.78 16.96
CA LEU A 3 1.71 -1.93 16.16
C LEU A 3 1.70 -0.49 16.68
N THR A 4 1.59 -0.32 17.99
CA THR A 4 1.52 0.98 18.66
C THR A 4 2.91 1.39 19.18
N GLY A 5 3.15 2.70 19.25
CA GLY A 5 4.43 3.27 19.65
C GLY A 5 5.60 2.94 18.72
N ALA A 6 6.81 3.37 19.12
CA ALA A 6 7.99 3.33 18.25
C ALA A 6 8.35 1.92 17.75
N ARG A 7 8.31 0.91 18.62
CA ARG A 7 8.62 -0.48 18.23
C ARG A 7 7.63 -1.04 17.20
N GLY A 8 6.36 -0.69 17.33
CA GLY A 8 5.33 -1.06 16.36
C GLY A 8 5.57 -0.41 15.01
N ALA A 9 5.89 0.89 15.02
CA ALA A 9 6.23 1.66 13.83
C ALA A 9 7.47 1.11 13.11
N GLU A 10 8.56 0.82 13.85
CA GLU A 10 9.77 0.24 13.27
C GLU A 10 9.53 -1.16 12.70
N SER A 11 8.72 -1.99 13.37
CA SER A 11 8.33 -3.29 12.85
C SER A 11 7.52 -3.18 11.56
N TYR A 12 6.62 -2.21 11.47
CA TYR A 12 5.84 -1.96 10.27
C TYR A 12 6.73 -1.46 9.12
N ILE A 13 7.60 -0.47 9.39
CA ILE A 13 8.56 0.06 8.40
C ILE A 13 9.41 -1.07 7.84
N LYS A 14 10.03 -1.88 8.70
CA LYS A 14 10.87 -3.00 8.28
C LYS A 14 10.12 -4.00 7.39
N TRP A 15 8.86 -4.29 7.73
CA TRP A 15 8.04 -5.22 6.95
C TRP A 15 7.64 -4.63 5.59
N ILE A 16 7.22 -3.36 5.55
CA ILE A 16 6.66 -2.75 4.34
C ILE A 16 7.73 -2.36 3.32
N THR A 17 8.96 -2.09 3.77
CA THR A 17 10.12 -1.83 2.89
C THR A 17 10.79 -3.11 2.40
N GLY A 18 10.52 -4.24 3.06
CA GLY A 18 11.30 -5.47 2.88
C GLY A 18 12.78 -5.28 3.21
N ASP A 19 13.61 -6.21 2.72
CA ASP A 19 15.07 -6.18 2.95
C ASP A 19 15.85 -5.40 1.86
N SER A 20 15.14 -4.88 0.85
CA SER A 20 15.75 -4.30 -0.36
C SER A 20 15.78 -2.77 -0.39
N TYR A 21 15.09 -2.11 0.55
CA TYR A 21 14.99 -0.65 0.57
C TYR A 21 15.03 -0.09 1.99
N ASP A 22 15.82 0.96 2.17
CA ASP A 22 15.84 1.75 3.40
C ASP A 22 15.23 3.12 3.13
N LEU A 23 14.29 3.53 3.99
CA LEU A 23 13.76 4.89 3.96
C LEU A 23 14.85 5.91 4.27
N HIS A 24 14.74 7.10 3.67
CA HIS A 24 15.56 8.23 4.10
C HIS A 24 15.37 8.45 5.63
N PRO A 25 16.43 8.65 6.43
CA PRO A 25 16.35 8.68 7.89
C PRO A 25 15.33 9.68 8.46
N LEU A 26 15.15 10.82 7.79
CA LEU A 26 14.15 11.83 8.18
C LEU A 26 12.71 11.32 8.04
N LEU A 27 12.41 10.61 6.95
CA LEU A 27 11.07 10.07 6.72
C LEU A 27 10.79 8.94 7.72
N GLN A 28 11.77 8.07 7.96
CA GLN A 28 11.66 7.04 9.01
C GLN A 28 11.39 7.68 10.39
N ARG A 29 12.16 8.69 10.79
CA ARG A 29 11.94 9.38 12.07
C ARG A 29 10.55 10.01 12.14
N GLN A 30 10.08 10.60 11.05
CA GLN A 30 8.76 11.21 10.96
C GLN A 30 7.63 10.18 11.15
N ILE A 31 7.69 9.02 10.47
CA ILE A 31 6.68 7.96 10.63
C ILE A 31 6.65 7.48 12.08
N VAL A 32 7.81 7.18 12.67
CA VAL A 32 7.91 6.74 14.07
C VAL A 32 7.29 7.78 15.01
N ALA A 33 7.64 9.07 14.85
CA ALA A 33 7.07 10.14 15.67
C ALA A 33 5.54 10.27 15.49
N GLY A 34 5.03 10.06 14.28
CA GLY A 34 3.59 10.07 13.99
C GLY A 34 2.83 8.95 14.70
N VAL A 35 3.40 7.75 14.79
CA VAL A 35 2.81 6.61 15.51
C VAL A 35 2.93 6.78 17.03
N GLU A 36 4.01 7.40 17.53
CA GLU A 36 4.15 7.76 18.95
C GLU A 36 3.13 8.82 19.39
N TRP A 37 2.61 9.61 18.46
CA TRP A 37 1.59 10.61 18.73
C TRP A 37 0.21 9.98 18.85
N GLN A 38 -0.19 9.70 20.09
CA GLN A 38 -1.47 9.07 20.43
C GLN A 38 -2.68 10.02 20.28
N ASP A 39 -2.99 10.44 19.06
CA ASP A 39 -4.18 11.21 18.70
C ASP A 39 -5.19 10.36 17.92
N GLU A 40 -6.24 9.87 18.62
CA GLU A 40 -7.24 8.96 18.05
C GLU A 40 -8.02 9.54 16.86
N GLN A 41 -8.09 10.87 16.73
CA GLN A 41 -8.76 11.53 15.60
C GLN A 41 -7.93 11.40 14.32
N ARG A 42 -6.63 11.14 14.45
CA ARG A 42 -5.68 10.95 13.34
C ARG A 42 -5.28 9.49 13.14
N SER A 43 -5.56 8.63 14.12
CA SER A 43 -5.32 7.20 14.01
C SER A 43 -6.24 6.54 12.97
N LEU A 44 -5.64 5.97 11.93
CA LEU A 44 -6.34 5.16 10.94
C LEU A 44 -6.96 3.92 11.62
N LYS A 45 -8.26 3.73 11.44
CA LYS A 45 -9.01 2.59 11.98
C LYS A 45 -10.07 2.14 10.98
N PRO A 46 -10.41 0.84 10.95
CA PRO A 46 -11.52 0.37 10.14
C PRO A 46 -12.84 1.02 10.54
N THR A 47 -13.68 1.28 9.55
CA THR A 47 -15.06 1.75 9.75
C THR A 47 -15.99 0.95 8.86
N GLU A 48 -17.20 0.68 9.33
CA GLU A 48 -18.14 -0.29 8.74
C GLU A 48 -18.36 -0.16 7.23
N ASN A 49 -18.56 1.06 6.73
CA ASN A 49 -18.74 1.36 5.31
C ASN A 49 -17.61 2.24 4.74
N GLY A 50 -16.38 2.07 5.27
CA GLY A 50 -15.19 2.80 4.85
C GLY A 50 -14.08 1.86 4.39
N PHE A 51 -12.88 2.03 4.96
CA PHE A 51 -11.69 1.27 4.55
C PHE A 51 -11.22 0.26 5.60
N PRO A 52 -10.42 -0.76 5.20
CA PRO A 52 -10.09 -1.15 3.83
C PRO A 52 -11.29 -1.76 3.09
N TYR A 53 -11.35 -1.61 1.76
CA TYR A 53 -12.45 -2.09 0.91
C TYR A 53 -11.93 -2.72 -0.38
N VAL A 54 -12.60 -3.78 -0.85
CA VAL A 54 -12.33 -4.41 -2.15
C VAL A 54 -13.52 -4.13 -3.06
N PHE A 55 -13.29 -3.32 -4.10
CA PHE A 55 -14.32 -3.02 -5.10
C PHE A 55 -14.84 -4.29 -5.75
N THR A 56 -16.17 -4.38 -5.86
CA THR A 56 -16.88 -5.45 -6.55
C THR A 56 -16.60 -5.43 -8.04
N ASP A 57 -16.89 -6.54 -8.72
CA ASP A 57 -16.74 -6.62 -10.18
C ASP A 57 -17.60 -5.58 -10.91
N GLN A 58 -18.79 -5.30 -10.39
CA GLN A 58 -19.70 -4.30 -10.97
C GLN A 58 -19.09 -2.89 -10.89
N GLU A 59 -18.46 -2.55 -9.77
CA GLU A 59 -17.80 -1.25 -9.58
C GLU A 59 -16.55 -1.12 -10.44
N LEU A 60 -15.73 -2.17 -10.54
CA LEU A 60 -14.54 -2.13 -11.40
C LEU A 60 -14.90 -2.01 -12.88
N LYS A 61 -15.94 -2.71 -13.33
CA LYS A 61 -16.43 -2.64 -14.72
C LYS A 61 -17.05 -1.29 -15.08
N SER A 62 -17.45 -0.48 -14.10
CA SER A 62 -18.08 0.81 -14.34
C SER A 62 -17.09 1.97 -14.45
N ILE A 63 -15.79 1.72 -14.28
CA ILE A 63 -14.74 2.73 -14.45
C ILE A 63 -14.75 3.24 -15.90
N GLN A 64 -14.79 4.58 -16.04
CA GLN A 64 -14.94 5.28 -17.32
C GLN A 64 -13.80 6.28 -17.60
N VAL A 65 -12.74 6.25 -16.80
CA VAL A 65 -11.56 7.09 -16.94
C VAL A 65 -10.33 6.21 -17.23
N PRO A 66 -9.32 6.70 -17.98
CA PRO A 66 -8.08 5.96 -18.17
C PRO A 66 -7.37 5.72 -16.82
N VAL A 67 -6.92 4.49 -16.59
CA VAL A 67 -6.22 4.08 -15.37
C VAL A 67 -4.86 3.48 -15.71
N LEU A 68 -3.80 3.97 -15.05
CA LEU A 68 -2.52 3.30 -14.93
C LEU A 68 -2.44 2.70 -13.52
N LEU A 69 -2.14 1.41 -13.42
CA LEU A 69 -2.02 0.67 -12.17
C LEU A 69 -0.66 -0.02 -12.11
N MET A 70 0.10 0.27 -11.06
CA MET A 70 1.46 -0.26 -10.89
C MET A 70 1.56 -0.96 -9.54
N PHE A 71 2.17 -2.14 -9.54
CA PHE A 71 2.51 -2.90 -8.33
C PHE A 71 4.01 -3.16 -8.29
N GLY A 72 4.61 -3.29 -7.11
CA GLY A 72 5.94 -3.87 -6.97
C GLY A 72 5.88 -5.41 -6.96
N GLU A 73 6.86 -6.08 -7.56
CA GLU A 73 6.93 -7.55 -7.55
C GLU A 73 7.09 -8.15 -6.13
N HIS A 74 7.55 -7.33 -5.17
CA HIS A 74 7.73 -7.69 -3.76
C HIS A 74 6.66 -7.07 -2.83
N GLU A 75 5.46 -6.78 -3.34
CA GLU A 75 4.33 -6.29 -2.53
C GLU A 75 4.09 -7.20 -1.30
N ALA A 76 4.07 -6.58 -0.12
CA ALA A 76 3.98 -7.28 1.17
C ALA A 76 2.54 -7.41 1.68
N MET A 77 1.62 -6.54 1.24
CA MET A 77 0.27 -6.42 1.78
C MET A 77 -0.73 -7.44 1.21
N TYR A 78 -0.54 -7.89 -0.02
CA TYR A 78 -1.46 -8.81 -0.72
C TYR A 78 -0.77 -9.49 -1.92
N HIS A 79 -1.42 -10.48 -2.51
CA HIS A 79 -0.94 -11.12 -3.74
C HIS A 79 -1.17 -10.23 -4.97
N GLN A 80 -0.17 -9.42 -5.31
CA GLN A 80 -0.21 -8.47 -6.43
C GLN A 80 -0.50 -9.13 -7.77
N GLN A 81 -0.08 -10.39 -7.99
CA GLN A 81 -0.40 -11.12 -9.22
C GLN A 81 -1.91 -11.31 -9.40
N MET A 82 -2.62 -11.68 -8.33
CA MET A 82 -4.08 -11.81 -8.35
C MET A 82 -4.77 -10.46 -8.50
N ALA A 83 -4.23 -9.41 -7.87
CA ALA A 83 -4.75 -8.05 -8.02
C ALA A 83 -4.59 -7.53 -9.46
N PHE A 84 -3.41 -7.74 -10.05
CA PHE A 84 -3.10 -7.44 -11.45
C PHE A 84 -4.04 -8.14 -12.41
N GLU A 85 -4.21 -9.46 -12.28
CA GLU A 85 -5.10 -10.25 -13.13
C GLU A 85 -6.55 -9.77 -13.02
N ARG A 86 -7.04 -9.57 -11.80
CA ARG A 86 -8.41 -9.11 -11.55
C ARG A 86 -8.64 -7.72 -12.14
N ALA A 87 -7.73 -6.78 -11.93
CA ALA A 87 -7.85 -5.43 -12.49
C ALA A 87 -7.80 -5.44 -14.03
N SER A 88 -6.90 -6.21 -14.62
CA SER A 88 -6.72 -6.34 -16.07
C SER A 88 -7.96 -6.89 -16.78
N VAL A 89 -8.72 -7.77 -16.10
CA VAL A 89 -9.95 -8.34 -16.65
C VAL A 89 -11.15 -7.39 -16.49
N LEU A 90 -11.23 -6.68 -15.37
CA LEU A 90 -12.46 -5.98 -14.97
C LEU A 90 -12.47 -4.50 -15.33
N VAL A 91 -11.33 -3.81 -15.34
CA VAL A 91 -11.26 -2.36 -15.55
C VAL A 91 -11.13 -2.03 -17.04
N PRO A 92 -12.10 -1.34 -17.66
CA PRO A 92 -12.06 -1.04 -19.09
C PRO A 92 -10.86 -0.15 -19.45
N GLY A 93 -10.03 -0.62 -20.39
CA GLY A 93 -8.91 0.17 -20.94
C GLY A 93 -7.76 0.43 -19.97
N ILE A 94 -7.66 -0.35 -18.89
CA ILE A 94 -6.57 -0.23 -17.92
C ILE A 94 -5.20 -0.54 -18.55
N GLN A 95 -4.19 0.22 -18.14
CA GLN A 95 -2.79 -0.15 -18.26
C GLN A 95 -2.34 -0.62 -16.89
N ALA A 96 -1.97 -1.89 -16.76
CA ALA A 96 -1.50 -2.45 -15.51
C ALA A 96 -0.10 -3.05 -15.70
N GLU A 97 0.76 -2.95 -14.68
CA GLU A 97 2.08 -3.55 -14.69
C GLU A 97 2.55 -3.97 -13.28
N ILE A 98 3.48 -4.91 -13.24
CA ILE A 98 4.23 -5.30 -12.05
C ILE A 98 5.69 -4.89 -12.30
N VAL A 99 6.17 -3.93 -11.53
CA VAL A 99 7.51 -3.36 -11.62
C VAL A 99 8.50 -4.21 -10.83
N LYS A 100 9.64 -4.49 -11.45
CA LYS A 100 10.73 -5.26 -10.85
C LYS A 100 11.51 -4.44 -9.84
N ASN A 101 12.15 -5.13 -8.89
CA ASN A 101 13.01 -4.56 -7.85
C ASN A 101 12.30 -3.47 -7.02
N ALA A 102 11.03 -3.71 -6.69
CA ALA A 102 10.21 -2.84 -5.85
C ALA A 102 9.14 -3.65 -5.11
N GLY A 103 8.74 -3.16 -3.94
CA GLY A 103 7.63 -3.66 -3.14
C GLY A 103 6.48 -2.64 -3.06
N HIS A 104 5.98 -2.42 -1.85
CA HIS A 104 4.82 -1.56 -1.62
C HIS A 104 5.14 -0.07 -1.86
N LEU A 105 6.35 0.36 -1.52
CA LEU A 105 6.77 1.76 -1.61
C LEU A 105 7.36 2.09 -2.99
N LEU A 106 6.71 1.59 -4.04
CA LEU A 106 7.17 1.60 -5.42
C LEU A 106 7.73 2.97 -5.88
N SER A 107 7.04 4.07 -5.58
CA SER A 107 7.44 5.41 -6.00
C SER A 107 8.67 5.97 -5.27
N LEU A 108 9.05 5.37 -4.14
CA LEU A 108 10.28 5.68 -3.43
C LEU A 108 11.42 4.74 -3.83
N GLU A 109 11.09 3.48 -4.13
CA GLU A 109 12.06 2.44 -4.52
C GLU A 109 12.53 2.57 -5.98
N GLN A 110 11.64 2.99 -6.88
CA GLN A 110 11.90 3.20 -8.31
C GLN A 110 11.36 4.58 -8.76
N PRO A 111 12.00 5.68 -8.36
CA PRO A 111 11.54 7.05 -8.62
C PRO A 111 11.75 7.54 -10.06
#